data_AF-A0A4D4N0F9-F1
#
_entry.id   AF-A0A4D4N0F9-F1
#
_cell.length_a   1.000
_cell.length_b   1.000
_cell.length_c   1.000
_cell.angle_alpha   90.00
_cell.angle_beta   90.00
_cell.angle_gamma   90.00
#
_symmetry.space_group_name_H-M   'P 1'
#
loop_
_entity.id
_entity.type
_entity.pdbx_description
1 polymer ?
#
loop_
_entity_poly.entity_id
_entity_poly.type
_entity_poly.pdbx_seq_one_letter_code
_entity_poly.pdbx_strand_id
1 'polypeptide(L)'
;MVGEAADGEQAVALARELRPDLVLMDVQMPRLDGVSATRRVVAENLADVLVLTTFDLDEYVFGALRAGACGFLLKNTEARQLLEAVRTVARGEGLISPAVTRRLIAEFAAKPVREPGPDPVILDVLTRREREVLSCLGRGMSNAEIAARLDMAEATVKTHVSRLLGKLELRSRVQAAVLAQELGV
;
A
#
# COMPACT_ATOMS: atom_id res chain seq x y z
N MET A 1 12.89 7.45 -17.48
CA MET A 1 14.07 6.56 -17.62
C MET A 1 13.73 5.23 -16.97
N VAL A 2 14.35 4.14 -17.40
CA VAL A 2 14.18 2.80 -16.80
C VAL A 2 15.56 2.33 -16.33
N GLY A 3 15.62 1.75 -15.13
CA GLY A 3 16.81 1.13 -14.57
C GLY A 3 16.49 -0.27 -14.06
N GLU A 4 17.47 -1.16 -14.10
CA GLU A 4 17.34 -2.53 -13.62
C GLU A 4 18.38 -2.81 -12.54
N ALA A 5 17.95 -3.50 -11.49
CA ALA A 5 18.79 -3.86 -10.35
C ALA A 5 18.76 -5.37 -10.14
N ALA A 6 19.91 -5.95 -9.80
CA ALA A 6 20.05 -7.37 -9.48
C ALA A 6 19.80 -7.70 -8.01
N ASP A 7 19.69 -6.69 -7.14
CA ASP A 7 19.48 -6.83 -5.70
C ASP A 7 18.96 -5.54 -5.04
N GLY A 8 18.61 -5.62 -3.75
CA GLY A 8 18.05 -4.49 -3.01
C GLY A 8 19.01 -3.32 -2.77
N GLU A 9 20.32 -3.55 -2.62
CA GLU A 9 21.31 -2.47 -2.45
C GLU A 9 21.43 -1.68 -3.75
N GLN A 10 21.55 -2.38 -4.89
CA GLN A 10 21.56 -1.76 -6.21
C GLN A 10 20.23 -1.03 -6.50
N ALA A 11 19.09 -1.62 -6.12
CA ALA A 11 17.79 -1.00 -6.31
C ALA A 11 17.67 0.33 -5.55
N VAL A 12 18.13 0.39 -4.30
CA VAL A 12 18.15 1.63 -3.51
C VAL A 12 19.11 2.66 -4.12
N ALA A 13 20.31 2.23 -4.55
CA ALA A 13 21.27 3.13 -5.19
C ALA A 13 20.72 3.75 -6.48
N LEU A 14 20.13 2.93 -7.35
CA LEU A 14 19.51 3.41 -8.58
C LEU A 14 18.27 4.27 -8.31
N ALA A 15 17.49 3.99 -7.27
CA ALA A 15 16.36 4.85 -6.90
C ALA A 15 16.84 6.26 -6.47
N ARG A 16 17.99 6.37 -5.79
CA ARG A 16 18.59 7.66 -5.44
C ARG A 16 19.06 8.43 -6.68
N GLU A 17 19.70 7.73 -7.60
CA GLU A 17 20.28 8.31 -8.81
C GLU A 17 19.21 8.72 -9.83
N LEU A 18 18.31 7.79 -10.15
CA LEU A 18 17.34 7.94 -11.24
C LEU A 18 16.05 8.63 -10.81
N ARG A 19 15.79 8.73 -9.49
CA ARG A 19 14.57 9.30 -8.90
C ARG A 19 13.29 8.84 -9.62
N PRO A 20 13.06 7.52 -9.74
CA PRO A 20 11.93 6.99 -10.49
C PRO A 20 10.61 7.31 -9.77
N ASP A 21 9.52 7.44 -10.53
CA ASP A 21 8.19 7.60 -9.93
C ASP A 21 7.73 6.31 -9.23
N LEU A 22 8.14 5.15 -9.77
CA LEU A 22 7.74 3.82 -9.30
C LEU A 22 8.90 2.84 -9.38
N VAL A 23 9.02 1.98 -8.36
CA VAL A 23 9.91 0.82 -8.34
C VAL A 23 9.08 -0.47 -8.29
N LEU A 24 9.32 -1.37 -9.24
CA LEU A 24 8.88 -2.76 -9.14
C LEU A 24 9.93 -3.55 -8.36
N MET A 25 9.54 -4.06 -7.19
CA MET A 25 10.48 -4.66 -6.23
C MET A 25 10.19 -6.14 -6.04
N ASP A 26 11.13 -7.02 -6.38
CA ASP A 26 11.05 -8.43 -5.97
C ASP A 26 11.33 -8.55 -4.46
N VAL A 27 10.61 -9.43 -3.76
CA VAL A 27 10.86 -9.68 -2.33
C VAL A 27 12.15 -10.50 -2.14
N GLN A 28 12.32 -11.54 -2.95
CA GLN A 28 13.39 -12.52 -2.76
C GLN A 28 14.60 -12.13 -3.60
N MET A 29 15.51 -11.38 -3.00
CA MET A 29 16.74 -10.93 -3.65
C MET A 29 17.96 -11.27 -2.79
N PRO A 30 19.13 -11.52 -3.42
CA PRO A 30 20.39 -11.68 -2.68
C PRO A 30 20.81 -10.37 -2.01
N ARG A 31 21.75 -10.44 -1.05
CA ARG A 31 22.25 -9.30 -0.27
C ARG A 31 21.16 -8.62 0.56
N LEU A 32 20.57 -7.55 0.06
CA LEU A 32 19.47 -6.84 0.69
C LEU A 32 18.16 -7.34 0.07
N ASP A 33 17.29 -7.92 0.90
CA ASP A 33 15.98 -8.38 0.47
C ASP A 33 15.06 -7.21 0.07
N GLY A 34 14.00 -7.51 -0.67
CA GLY A 34 13.07 -6.52 -1.20
C GLY A 34 12.28 -5.77 -0.13
N VAL A 35 12.00 -6.38 1.02
CA VAL A 35 11.31 -5.71 2.12
C VAL A 35 12.20 -4.64 2.74
N SER A 36 13.45 -5.00 3.02
CA SER A 36 14.46 -4.10 3.55
C SER A 36 14.81 -2.98 2.56
N ALA A 37 14.89 -3.31 1.26
CA ALA A 37 15.07 -2.32 0.19
C ALA A 37 13.87 -1.36 0.10
N THR A 38 12.64 -1.90 0.09
CA THR A 38 11.39 -1.10 0.12
C THR A 38 11.42 -0.11 1.27
N ARG A 39 11.78 -0.56 2.48
CA ARG A 39 11.83 0.31 3.67
C ARG A 39 12.75 1.51 3.46
N ARG A 40 13.92 1.31 2.83
CA ARG A 40 14.87 2.38 2.54
C ARG A 40 14.34 3.33 1.46
N VAL A 41 13.88 2.79 0.32
CA VAL A 41 13.32 3.58 -0.79
C VAL A 41 12.17 4.47 -0.30
N VAL A 42 11.28 3.88 0.50
CA VAL A 42 10.14 4.59 1.06
C VAL A 42 10.60 5.60 2.11
N ALA A 43 11.42 5.22 3.10
CA ALA A 43 11.89 6.13 4.16
C ALA A 43 12.56 7.39 3.60
N GLU A 44 13.33 7.26 2.52
CA GLU A 44 14.03 8.35 1.84
C GLU A 44 13.17 9.09 0.80
N ASN A 45 11.89 8.70 0.64
CA ASN A 45 10.94 9.28 -0.31
C ASN A 45 11.51 9.31 -1.74
N LEU A 46 12.06 8.18 -2.18
CA LEU A 46 12.70 8.03 -3.49
C LEU A 46 11.72 7.68 -4.59
N ALA A 47 10.71 6.84 -4.30
CA ALA A 47 9.71 6.35 -5.25
C ALA A 47 8.54 5.64 -4.53
N ASP A 48 7.41 5.47 -5.22
CA ASP A 48 6.41 4.47 -4.84
C ASP A 48 6.97 3.06 -5.09
N VAL A 49 6.60 2.09 -4.24
CA VAL A 49 7.10 0.70 -4.38
C VAL A 49 5.96 -0.28 -4.55
N LEU A 50 5.94 -0.97 -5.70
CA LEU A 50 5.02 -2.07 -6.01
C LEU A 50 5.79 -3.39 -5.97
N VAL A 51 5.38 -4.29 -5.09
CA VAL A 51 6.13 -5.51 -4.80
C VAL A 51 5.71 -6.67 -5.71
N LEU A 52 6.65 -7.48 -6.19
CA LEU A 52 6.41 -8.70 -6.97
C LEU A 52 6.71 -9.93 -6.11
N THR A 53 5.77 -10.86 -5.97
CA THR A 53 5.95 -12.09 -5.17
C THR A 53 5.48 -13.34 -5.92
N THR A 54 6.13 -14.48 -5.71
CA THR A 54 5.81 -15.77 -6.38
C THR A 54 4.67 -16.54 -5.72
N PHE A 55 4.39 -16.34 -4.43
CA PHE A 55 3.42 -17.12 -3.66
C PHE A 55 2.53 -16.22 -2.78
N ASP A 56 1.44 -16.81 -2.26
CA ASP A 56 0.33 -16.21 -1.50
C ASP A 56 0.78 -15.36 -0.29
N LEU A 57 -0.16 -14.66 0.36
CA LEU A 57 0.06 -13.68 1.44
C LEU A 57 0.89 -14.19 2.64
N ASP A 58 2.20 -14.31 2.47
CA ASP A 58 3.13 -14.74 3.52
C ASP A 58 3.69 -13.54 4.30
N GLU A 59 4.51 -13.84 5.32
CA GLU A 59 5.18 -12.86 6.19
C GLU A 59 5.92 -11.74 5.42
N TYR A 60 6.38 -12.05 4.21
CA TYR A 60 7.02 -11.11 3.31
C TYR A 60 6.10 -10.00 2.79
N VAL A 61 4.85 -10.32 2.44
CA VAL A 61 3.88 -9.31 1.97
C VAL A 61 3.57 -8.35 3.11
N PHE A 62 3.37 -8.89 4.31
CA PHE A 62 3.18 -8.09 5.52
C PHE A 62 4.39 -7.21 5.84
N GLY A 63 5.60 -7.77 5.73
CA GLY A 63 6.84 -7.03 5.88
C GLY A 63 6.93 -5.85 4.91
N ALA A 64 6.59 -6.06 3.64
CA ALA A 64 6.66 -5.03 2.60
C ALA A 64 5.61 -3.93 2.79
N LEU A 65 4.39 -4.29 3.20
CA LEU A 65 3.35 -3.32 3.53
C LEU A 65 3.71 -2.48 4.76
N ARG A 66 4.26 -3.11 5.81
CA ARG A 66 4.82 -2.39 6.96
C ARG A 66 6.00 -1.50 6.56
N ALA A 67 6.79 -1.91 5.58
CA ALA A 67 7.85 -1.10 5.00
C ALA A 67 7.32 0.06 4.12
N GLY A 68 6.02 0.13 3.86
CA GLY A 68 5.36 1.22 3.15
C GLY A 68 5.18 1.00 1.65
N ALA A 69 5.21 -0.25 1.17
CA ALA A 69 4.82 -0.57 -0.20
C ALA A 69 3.39 -0.07 -0.50
N CYS A 70 3.19 0.45 -1.71
CA CYS A 70 1.90 0.96 -2.17
C CYS A 70 0.97 -0.16 -2.70
N GLY A 71 1.51 -1.36 -2.92
CA GLY A 71 0.80 -2.53 -3.40
C GLY A 71 1.71 -3.72 -3.64
N PHE A 72 1.14 -4.82 -4.14
CA PHE A 72 1.89 -5.97 -4.63
C PHE A 72 1.17 -6.63 -5.81
N LEU A 73 1.92 -7.43 -6.56
CA LEU A 73 1.49 -8.25 -7.68
C LEU A 73 2.15 -9.63 -7.58
N LEU A 74 1.49 -10.63 -8.15
CA LEU A 74 2.08 -11.96 -8.27
C LEU A 74 3.02 -12.01 -9.48
N LYS A 75 4.13 -12.77 -9.40
CA LYS A 75 5.07 -12.92 -10.53
C LYS A 75 4.45 -13.62 -11.75
N ASN A 76 3.33 -14.31 -11.57
CA ASN A 76 2.56 -14.91 -12.66
C ASN A 76 1.46 -13.98 -13.22
N THR A 77 1.40 -12.72 -12.75
CA THR A 77 0.47 -11.71 -13.27
C THR A 77 0.72 -11.49 -14.76
N GLU A 78 -0.35 -11.46 -15.56
CA GLU A 78 -0.23 -11.19 -17.00
C GLU A 78 0.35 -9.79 -17.25
N ALA A 79 1.15 -9.63 -18.31
CA ALA A 79 1.81 -8.35 -18.63
C ALA A 79 0.83 -7.17 -18.73
N ARG A 80 -0.39 -7.41 -19.23
CA ARG A 80 -1.45 -6.39 -19.29
C ARG A 80 -1.87 -5.92 -17.90
N GLN A 81 -2.07 -6.86 -16.98
CA GLN A 81 -2.45 -6.55 -15.59
C GLN A 81 -1.32 -5.83 -14.85
N LEU A 82 -0.06 -6.20 -15.09
CA LEU A 82 1.10 -5.46 -14.58
C LEU A 82 1.12 -4.00 -15.07
N LEU A 83 0.87 -3.77 -16.36
CA LEU A 83 0.82 -2.42 -16.93
C LEU A 83 -0.35 -1.59 -16.37
N GLU A 84 -1.54 -2.20 -16.25
CA GLU A 84 -2.69 -1.56 -15.60
C GLU A 84 -2.36 -1.21 -14.14
N ALA A 85 -1.62 -2.08 -13.47
CA ALA A 85 -1.24 -1.88 -12.09
C ALA A 85 -0.28 -0.71 -11.89
N VAL A 86 0.80 -0.67 -12.70
CA VAL A 86 1.75 0.46 -12.73
C VAL A 86 1.01 1.78 -12.97
N ARG A 87 0.10 1.81 -13.95
CA ARG A 87 -0.70 3.02 -14.24
C ARG A 87 -1.64 3.41 -13.10
N THR A 88 -2.12 2.45 -12.32
CA THR A 88 -3.01 2.69 -11.18
C THR A 88 -2.24 3.27 -10.00
N VAL A 89 -1.05 2.73 -9.71
CA VAL A 89 -0.14 3.28 -8.70
C VAL A 89 0.33 4.67 -9.08
N ALA A 90 0.73 4.88 -10.34
CA ALA A 90 1.13 6.21 -10.83
C ALA A 90 0.01 7.26 -10.73
N ARG A 91 -1.26 6.83 -10.60
CA ARG A 91 -2.42 7.70 -10.33
C ARG A 91 -2.73 7.89 -8.84
N GLY A 92 -1.91 7.34 -7.95
CA GLY A 92 -2.08 7.38 -6.50
C GLY A 92 -3.23 6.50 -5.99
N GLU A 93 -3.77 5.60 -6.82
CA GLU A 93 -4.97 4.82 -6.48
C GLU A 93 -4.67 3.61 -5.58
N GLY A 94 -3.38 3.27 -5.40
CA GLY A 94 -2.86 2.15 -4.61
C GLY A 94 -3.38 0.80 -5.11
N LEU A 95 -2.47 -0.12 -5.43
CA LEU A 95 -2.87 -1.38 -6.04
C LEU A 95 -2.95 -2.51 -5.03
N ILE A 96 -4.16 -2.81 -4.58
CA ILE A 96 -4.48 -4.13 -4.04
C ILE A 96 -5.84 -4.54 -4.61
N SER A 97 -5.93 -5.76 -5.15
CA SER A 97 -7.23 -6.30 -5.54
C SER A 97 -8.13 -6.42 -4.31
N PRO A 98 -9.44 -6.12 -4.38
CA PRO A 98 -10.34 -6.21 -3.23
C PRO A 98 -10.27 -7.57 -2.50
N ALA A 99 -10.05 -8.65 -3.25
CA ALA A 99 -9.86 -10.00 -2.71
C ALA A 99 -8.61 -10.10 -1.83
N VAL A 100 -7.48 -9.53 -2.26
CA VAL A 100 -6.26 -9.56 -1.45
C VAL A 100 -6.30 -8.52 -0.33
N THR A 101 -6.96 -7.38 -0.50
CA THR A 101 -7.16 -6.44 0.61
C THR A 101 -7.94 -7.13 1.74
N ARG A 102 -9.04 -7.82 1.41
CA ARG A 102 -9.82 -8.59 2.38
C ARG A 102 -9.02 -9.71 3.05
N ARG A 103 -8.19 -10.45 2.29
CA ARG A 103 -7.31 -11.48 2.87
C ARG A 103 -6.24 -10.88 3.79
N LEU A 104 -5.62 -9.76 3.40
CA LEU A 104 -4.66 -9.03 4.24
C LEU A 104 -5.29 -8.56 5.55
N ILE A 105 -6.49 -7.99 5.46
CA ILE A 105 -7.27 -7.55 6.63
C ILE A 105 -7.56 -8.75 7.55
N ALA A 106 -8.01 -9.88 7.00
CA ALA A 106 -8.34 -11.08 7.77
C ALA A 106 -7.13 -11.65 8.53
N GLU A 107 -5.97 -11.72 7.89
CA GLU A 107 -4.74 -12.24 8.49
C GLU A 107 -4.14 -11.30 9.55
N PHE A 108 -4.18 -9.98 9.34
CA PHE A 108 -3.78 -9.01 10.37
C PHE A 108 -4.69 -9.09 11.60
N ALA A 109 -6.00 -9.24 11.40
CA ALA A 109 -6.95 -9.42 12.50
C ALA A 109 -6.78 -10.76 13.24
N ALA A 110 -6.23 -11.79 12.58
CA ALA A 110 -5.99 -13.11 13.17
C ALA A 110 -4.71 -13.18 14.03
N LYS A 111 -3.75 -12.27 13.83
CA LYS A 111 -2.54 -12.19 14.66
C LYS A 111 -2.83 -11.28 15.86
N PRO A 112 -2.74 -11.77 17.11
CA PRO A 112 -2.86 -10.89 18.28
C PRO A 112 -1.65 -9.95 18.25
N VAL A 113 -1.89 -8.68 17.91
CA VAL A 113 -0.89 -7.63 18.11
C VAL A 113 -0.68 -7.54 19.62
N ARG A 114 0.55 -7.86 20.05
CA ARG A 114 0.99 -7.85 21.45
C ARG A 114 1.32 -6.44 21.96
N GLU A 115 1.08 -5.44 21.12
CA GLU A 115 1.25 -4.02 21.42
C GLU A 115 -0.13 -3.40 21.65
N PRO A 116 -0.27 -2.42 22.57
CA PRO A 116 -1.50 -1.65 22.69
C PRO A 116 -1.83 -1.07 21.31
N GLY A 117 -3.01 -1.37 20.79
CA GLY A 117 -3.46 -0.85 19.51
C GLY A 117 -3.38 0.67 19.46
N PRO A 118 -3.28 1.26 18.26
CA PRO A 118 -3.16 2.71 18.10
C PRO A 118 -4.30 3.44 18.85
N ASP A 119 -3.97 4.57 19.49
CA ASP A 119 -4.94 5.34 20.25
C ASP A 119 -6.02 5.91 19.30
N PRO A 120 -7.32 5.66 19.53
CA PRO A 120 -8.41 6.19 18.72
C PRO A 120 -8.40 7.72 18.54
N VAL A 121 -7.71 8.46 19.42
CA VAL A 121 -7.51 9.92 19.31
C VAL A 121 -6.89 10.31 17.96
N ILE A 122 -6.12 9.42 17.30
CA ILE A 122 -5.58 9.69 15.95
C ILE A 122 -6.67 9.94 14.90
N LEU A 123 -7.92 9.50 15.13
CA LEU A 123 -9.03 9.74 14.22
C LEU A 123 -9.62 11.15 14.33
N ASP A 124 -9.31 11.91 15.38
CA ASP A 124 -9.92 13.23 15.61
C ASP A 124 -9.48 14.30 14.62
N VAL A 125 -8.32 14.10 13.98
CA VAL A 125 -7.85 14.94 12.88
C VAL A 125 -8.68 14.77 11.59
N LEU A 126 -9.46 13.69 11.51
CA LEU A 126 -10.28 13.36 10.35
C LEU A 126 -11.66 14.02 10.45
N THR A 127 -12.12 14.58 9.33
CA THR A 127 -13.52 14.96 9.17
C THR A 127 -14.42 13.73 9.21
N ARG A 128 -15.72 13.92 9.47
CA ARG A 128 -16.71 12.84 9.39
C ARG A 128 -16.62 12.07 8.07
N ARG A 129 -16.46 12.79 6.95
CA ARG A 129 -16.41 12.16 5.62
C ARG A 129 -15.14 11.33 5.40
N GLU A 130 -14.01 11.80 5.89
CA GLU A 130 -12.75 11.05 5.84
C GLU A 130 -12.81 9.79 6.71
N ARG A 131 -13.50 9.81 7.86
CA ARG A 131 -13.76 8.61 8.68
C ARG A 131 -14.64 7.59 7.97
N GLU A 132 -15.70 8.03 7.29
CA GLU A 132 -16.55 7.14 6.48
C GLU A 132 -15.77 6.49 5.33
N VAL A 133 -14.87 7.24 4.67
CA VAL A 133 -13.96 6.71 3.65
C VAL A 133 -12.98 5.71 4.27
N LEU A 134 -12.35 6.05 5.41
CA LEU A 134 -11.43 5.16 6.13
C LEU A 134 -12.09 3.82 6.50
N SER A 135 -13.32 3.85 7.02
CA SER A 135 -14.11 2.64 7.31
C SER A 135 -14.32 1.77 6.06
N CYS A 136 -14.63 2.40 4.92
CA CYS A 136 -14.80 1.64 3.68
C CYS A 136 -13.46 1.05 3.18
N LEU A 137 -12.33 1.75 3.40
CA LEU A 137 -11.00 1.21 3.14
C LEU A 137 -10.70 0.02 4.05
N GLY A 138 -11.07 0.07 5.34
CA GLY A 138 -10.97 -1.05 6.29
C GLY A 138 -11.77 -2.29 5.86
N ARG A 139 -12.81 -2.11 5.03
CA ARG A 139 -13.57 -3.21 4.41
C ARG A 139 -13.00 -3.68 3.06
N GLY A 140 -11.87 -3.11 2.65
CA GLY A 140 -11.18 -3.42 1.40
C GLY A 140 -11.91 -2.93 0.15
N MET A 141 -12.73 -1.88 0.26
CA MET A 141 -13.47 -1.33 -0.89
C MET A 141 -12.55 -0.52 -1.82
N SER A 142 -12.80 -0.59 -3.12
CA SER A 142 -12.20 0.26 -4.15
C SER A 142 -12.83 1.66 -4.19
N ASN A 143 -12.16 2.64 -4.81
CA ASN A 143 -12.71 4.00 -4.91
C ASN A 143 -14.08 4.03 -5.62
N ALA A 144 -14.30 3.18 -6.62
CA ALA A 144 -15.57 3.07 -7.31
C ALA A 144 -16.67 2.49 -6.39
N GLU A 145 -16.35 1.46 -5.61
CA GLU A 145 -17.29 0.90 -4.62
C GLU A 145 -17.59 1.90 -3.49
N ILE A 146 -16.58 2.66 -3.03
CA ILE A 146 -16.74 3.72 -2.03
C ILE A 146 -17.61 4.85 -2.59
N ALA A 147 -17.36 5.26 -3.83
CA ALA A 147 -18.12 6.26 -4.55
C ALA A 147 -19.60 5.86 -4.65
N ALA A 148 -19.87 4.62 -5.06
CA ALA A 148 -21.22 4.09 -5.12
C ALA A 148 -21.87 3.98 -3.73
N ARG A 149 -21.12 3.54 -2.71
CA ARG A 149 -21.64 3.37 -1.35
C ARG A 149 -21.96 4.69 -0.65
N LEU A 150 -21.12 5.70 -0.87
CA LEU A 150 -21.20 6.98 -0.19
C LEU A 150 -21.94 8.04 -1.01
N ASP A 151 -22.39 7.71 -2.23
CA ASP A 151 -23.01 8.64 -3.18
C ASP A 151 -22.08 9.83 -3.49
N MET A 152 -20.92 9.51 -4.07
CA MET A 152 -19.87 10.47 -4.43
C MET A 152 -19.32 10.20 -5.82
N ALA A 153 -18.73 11.22 -6.45
CA ALA A 153 -17.87 10.99 -7.59
C ALA A 153 -16.55 10.29 -7.17
N GLU A 154 -16.05 9.38 -8.00
CA GLU A 154 -14.80 8.65 -7.74
C GLU A 154 -13.59 9.60 -7.52
N ALA A 155 -13.53 10.70 -8.27
CA ALA A 155 -12.49 11.73 -8.09
C ALA A 155 -12.54 12.38 -6.70
N THR A 156 -13.74 12.55 -6.13
CA THR A 156 -13.92 13.08 -4.77
C THR A 156 -13.42 12.07 -3.74
N VAL A 157 -13.68 10.78 -3.93
CA VAL A 157 -13.13 9.72 -3.08
C VAL A 157 -11.60 9.76 -3.10
N LYS A 158 -10.97 9.86 -4.28
CA LYS A 158 -9.50 9.98 -4.41
C LYS A 158 -8.96 11.15 -3.58
N THR A 159 -9.66 12.28 -3.63
CA THR A 159 -9.29 13.47 -2.85
C THR A 159 -9.37 13.21 -1.34
N HIS A 160 -10.41 12.53 -0.87
CA HIS A 160 -10.51 12.15 0.55
C HIS A 160 -9.43 11.15 0.97
N VAL A 161 -9.14 10.15 0.14
CA VAL A 161 -8.06 9.17 0.39
C VAL A 161 -6.71 9.88 0.50
N SER A 162 -6.37 10.77 -0.44
CA SER A 162 -5.11 11.52 -0.38
C SER A 162 -5.02 12.38 0.89
N ARG A 163 -6.10 13.09 1.26
CA ARG A 163 -6.13 13.93 2.46
C ARG A 163 -6.04 13.13 3.76
N LEU A 164 -6.78 12.02 3.87
CA LEU A 164 -6.74 11.20 5.08
C LEU A 164 -5.38 10.53 5.26
N LEU A 165 -4.75 10.06 4.17
CA LEU A 165 -3.39 9.52 4.21
C LEU A 165 -2.40 10.58 4.71
N GLY A 166 -2.46 11.79 4.17
CA GLY A 166 -1.62 12.89 4.63
C GLY A 166 -1.84 13.26 6.10
N LYS A 167 -3.10 13.31 6.56
CA LYS A 167 -3.44 13.64 7.95
C LYS A 167 -3.02 12.59 8.97
N LEU A 168 -3.05 11.31 8.57
CA LEU A 168 -2.67 10.18 9.41
C LEU A 168 -1.19 9.79 9.21
N GLU A 169 -0.45 10.56 8.42
CA GLU A 169 0.96 10.28 8.03
C GLU A 169 1.16 8.89 7.41
N LEU A 170 0.12 8.38 6.75
CA LEU A 170 0.13 7.08 6.08
C LEU A 170 0.60 7.23 4.65
N ARG A 171 1.34 6.24 4.18
CA ARG A 171 1.95 6.24 2.84
C ARG A 171 1.19 5.40 1.84
N SER A 172 0.31 4.51 2.31
CA SER A 172 -0.50 3.72 1.42
C SER A 172 -1.92 3.53 1.93
N ARG A 173 -2.85 3.38 0.99
CA ARG A 173 -4.24 3.01 1.27
C ARG A 173 -4.36 1.70 2.07
N VAL A 174 -3.35 0.86 1.99
CA VAL A 174 -3.28 -0.44 2.67
C VAL A 174 -3.02 -0.23 4.14
N GLN A 175 -2.07 0.65 4.47
CA GLN A 175 -1.85 1.07 5.84
C GLN A 175 -3.10 1.72 6.42
N ALA A 176 -3.84 2.51 5.64
CA ALA A 176 -5.13 3.04 6.07
C ALA A 176 -6.17 1.94 6.33
N ALA A 177 -6.26 0.93 5.47
CA ALA A 177 -7.15 -0.21 5.68
C ALA A 177 -6.78 -1.05 6.93
N VAL A 178 -5.48 -1.27 7.17
CA VAL A 178 -4.99 -1.97 8.36
C VAL A 178 -5.28 -1.16 9.61
N LEU A 179 -4.96 0.14 9.61
CA LEU A 179 -5.22 1.04 10.72
C LEU A 179 -6.71 1.12 11.05
N ALA A 180 -7.58 1.22 10.04
CA ALA A 180 -9.02 1.20 10.23
C ALA A 180 -9.46 -0.04 11.01
N GLN A 181 -8.88 -1.19 10.70
CA GLN A 181 -9.22 -2.44 11.36
C GLN A 181 -8.65 -2.58 12.76
N GLU A 182 -7.42 -2.12 13.00
CA GLU A 182 -6.83 -2.06 14.35
C GLU A 182 -7.63 -1.14 15.27
N LEU A 183 -8.22 -0.08 14.72
CA LEU A 183 -9.08 0.87 15.43
C LEU A 183 -10.56 0.45 15.49
N GLY A 184 -10.94 -0.63 14.79
CA GLY A 184 -12.31 -1.15 14.76
C GLY A 184 -13.33 -0.25 14.04
N VAL A 185 -12.92 0.49 13.01
CA VAL A 185 -13.79 1.43 12.25
C VAL A 185 -14.07 1.00 10.82
#